data_AF-A0A537MTS5-F1
#
_entry.id   AF-A0A537MTS5-F1
#
_cell.length_a   1.000
_cell.length_b   1.000
_cell.length_c   1.000
_cell.angle_alpha   90.00
_cell.angle_beta   90.00
_cell.angle_gamma   90.00
#
_symmetry.space_group_name_H-M   'P 1'
#
loop_
_entity.id
_entity.type
_entity.pdbx_description
1 polymer ?
#
loop_
_entity_poly.entity_id
_entity_poly.type
_entity_poly.pdbx_seq_one_letter_code
_entity_poly.pdbx_strand_id
1 'polypeptide(L)' 'PGTPPAIVAKLSAALNASVATPEMRADLTKRGFVPMGGTPEELGKWTAVQAPIWGPVLEAAGVKPE' A
#
# COMPACT_ATOMS: atom_id res chain seq x y z
N PRO A 1 14.95 -5.13 3.45
CA PRO A 1 15.03 -5.79 4.77
C PRO A 1 16.02 -5.06 5.69
N GLY A 2 15.55 -4.61 6.87
CA GLY A 2 16.43 -3.87 7.81
C GLY A 2 15.66 -3.22 8.96
N THR A 3 14.39 -2.86 8.76
CA THR A 3 13.55 -2.32 9.83
C THR A 3 13.16 -3.44 10.82
N PRO A 4 13.38 -3.25 12.14
CA PRO A 4 13.02 -4.26 13.15
C PRO A 4 11.51 -4.56 13.16
N PRO A 5 11.10 -5.83 13.37
CA PRO A 5 9.69 -6.23 13.33
C PRO A 5 8.79 -5.44 14.29
N ALA A 6 9.28 -5.14 15.50
CA ALA A 6 8.53 -4.36 16.48
C ALA A 6 8.23 -2.93 16.00
N ILE A 7 9.13 -2.33 15.23
CA ILE A 7 8.93 -1.01 14.65
C ILE A 7 7.91 -1.08 13.52
N VAL A 8 7.98 -2.11 12.67
CA VAL A 8 6.98 -2.36 11.62
C VAL A 8 5.58 -2.51 12.24
N ALA A 9 5.45 -3.32 13.29
CA ALA A 9 4.18 -3.53 13.97
C ALA A 9 3.62 -2.22 14.55
N LYS A 10 4.45 -1.42 15.22
CA LYS A 10 4.04 -0.13 15.79
C LYS A 10 3.55 0.84 14.70
N LEU A 11 4.28 0.95 13.59
CA LEU A 11 3.91 1.84 12.48
C LEU A 11 2.63 1.37 11.78
N SER A 12 2.51 0.07 11.51
CA SER A 12 1.31 -0.50 10.90
C SER A 12 0.07 -0.25 11.76
N ALA A 13 0.16 -0.48 13.07
CA ALA A 13 -0.94 -0.21 13.99
C ALA A 13 -1.35 1.28 13.99
N ALA A 14 -0.38 2.20 14.04
CA ALA A 14 -0.65 3.64 14.01
C ALA A 14 -1.32 4.06 12.70
N LEU A 15 -0.82 3.60 11.55
CA LEU A 15 -1.39 3.90 10.24
C LEU A 15 -2.83 3.37 10.10
N ASN A 16 -3.06 2.13 10.53
CA ASN A 16 -4.41 1.53 10.52
C ASN A 16 -5.38 2.32 11.40
N ALA A 17 -4.95 2.73 12.59
CA ALA A 17 -5.78 3.55 13.48
C ALA A 17 -6.11 4.91 12.84
N SER A 18 -5.13 5.56 12.21
CA SER A 18 -5.35 6.84 11.52
C SER A 18 -6.30 6.71 10.33
N VAL A 19 -6.11 5.70 9.48
CA VAL A 19 -6.97 5.46 8.30
C VAL A 19 -8.37 4.98 8.71
N ALA A 20 -8.56 4.46 9.92
CA ALA A 20 -9.88 4.06 10.41
C ALA A 20 -10.79 5.24 10.78
N THR A 21 -10.24 6.45 11.01
CA THR A 21 -11.07 7.59 11.42
C THR A 21 -11.94 8.10 10.28
N PRO A 22 -13.20 8.51 10.53
CA PRO A 22 -14.09 9.03 9.49
C PRO A 22 -13.48 10.22 8.74
N GLU A 23 -12.80 11.12 9.45
CA GLU A 23 -12.21 12.32 8.90
C GLU A 23 -11.07 11.98 7.92
N MET A 24 -10.20 11.04 8.29
CA MET A 24 -9.09 10.62 7.42
C MET A 24 -9.61 9.88 6.19
N ARG A 25 -10.61 9.01 6.34
CA ARG A 25 -11.24 8.32 5.20
C ARG A 25 -11.88 9.30 4.24
N ALA A 26 -12.59 10.31 4.78
CA ALA A 26 -13.20 11.36 3.97
C ALA A 26 -12.15 12.18 3.21
N ASP A 27 -11.07 12.59 3.86
CA ASP A 27 -9.99 13.34 3.21
C ASP A 27 -9.31 12.54 2.08
N LEU A 28 -8.93 11.29 2.37
CA LEU A 28 -8.34 10.40 1.37
C LEU A 28 -9.28 10.16 0.19
N THR A 29 -10.57 9.94 0.45
CA THR A 29 -11.58 9.77 -0.59
C THR A 29 -11.75 11.04 -1.44
N LYS A 30 -11.78 12.21 -0.81
CA LYS A 30 -11.85 13.51 -1.51
C LYS A 30 -10.66 13.72 -2.45
N ARG A 31 -9.50 13.15 -2.10
CA ARG A 31 -8.28 13.18 -2.92
C ARG A 31 -8.21 12.08 -3.99
N GLY A 32 -9.26 11.27 -4.12
CA GLY A 32 -9.36 10.19 -5.11
C GLY A 32 -8.71 8.86 -4.67
N PHE A 33 -8.32 8.74 -3.40
CA PHE A 33 -7.81 7.47 -2.87
C PHE A 33 -8.94 6.58 -2.37
N VAL A 34 -8.72 5.27 -2.43
CA VAL A 34 -9.53 4.29 -1.70
C VAL A 34 -8.82 4.00 -0.37
N PRO A 35 -9.35 4.45 0.78
CA PRO A 35 -8.71 4.23 2.07
C PRO A 35 -8.79 2.76 2.45
N MET A 36 -7.64 2.08 2.40
CA MET A 36 -7.46 0.70 2.81
C MET A 36 -6.52 0.64 4.02
N GLY A 37 -6.92 -0.12 5.04
CA GLY A 37 -5.99 -0.61 6.07
C GLY A 37 -5.51 -2.01 5.74
N GLY A 38 -4.80 -2.64 6.66
CA GLY A 38 -4.40 -4.04 6.57
C GLY A 38 -3.16 -4.36 7.37
N THR A 39 -2.76 -5.62 7.39
CA THR A 39 -1.52 -6.06 8.03
C THR A 39 -0.32 -5.92 7.09
N PRO A 40 0.93 -5.86 7.63
CA PRO A 40 2.13 -5.89 6.80
C PRO A 40 2.19 -7.12 5.87
N GLU A 41 1.68 -8.26 6.33
CA GLU A 41 1.63 -9.49 5.54
C GLU A 41 0.61 -9.40 4.40
N GLU A 42 -0.54 -8.77 4.63
CA GLU A 42 -1.53 -8.53 3.57
C GLU A 42 -0.97 -7.61 2.48
N LEU A 43 -0.26 -6.54 2.88
CA LEU A 43 0.45 -5.70 1.93
C LEU A 43 1.49 -6.49 1.13
N GLY A 44 2.31 -7.30 1.80
CA GLY A 44 3.30 -8.16 1.14
C GLY A 44 2.69 -9.13 0.13
N LYS A 45 1.56 -9.77 0.49
CA LYS A 45 0.81 -10.65 -0.42
C LYS A 45 0.27 -9.89 -1.62
N TRP A 46 -0.33 -8.71 -1.40
CA TRP A 46 -0.85 -7.88 -2.48
C TRP A 46 0.26 -7.48 -3.45
N THR A 47 1.40 -7.00 -2.95
CA THR A 47 2.55 -6.64 -3.79
C THR A 47 3.05 -7.84 -4.60
N ALA A 48 3.12 -9.04 -4.00
CA ALA A 48 3.54 -10.25 -4.71
C ALA A 48 2.57 -10.64 -5.86
N VAL A 49 1.27 -10.35 -5.71
CA VAL A 49 0.28 -10.56 -6.78
C VAL A 49 0.38 -9.49 -7.86
N GLN A 50 0.61 -8.22 -7.48
CA GLN A 50 0.66 -7.10 -8.42
C GLN A 50 1.94 -7.08 -9.27
N ALA A 51 3.10 -7.37 -8.67
CA ALA A 51 4.39 -7.29 -9.34
C ALA A 51 4.45 -8.02 -10.70
N PRO A 52 4.02 -9.29 -10.83
CA PRO A 52 4.06 -10.00 -12.12
C PRO A 52 3.03 -9.50 -13.14
N ILE A 53 2.02 -8.73 -12.74
CA ILE A 53 1.03 -8.15 -13.65
C ILE A 53 1.61 -6.91 -14.33
N TRP A 54 2.22 -6.02 -13.55
CA TRP A 54 2.59 -4.70 -14.05
C TRP A 54 3.83 -4.68 -14.93
N GLY A 55 4.79 -5.60 -14.74
CA GLY A 55 5.95 -5.73 -15.62
C GLY A 55 5.55 -5.92 -17.10
N PRO A 56 4.77 -6.97 -17.43
CA PRO A 56 4.27 -7.19 -18.79
C PRO A 56 3.41 -6.04 -19.35
N VAL A 57 2.59 -5.40 -18.50
CA VAL A 57 1.77 -4.26 -18.93
C VAL A 57 2.64 -3.08 -19.38
N LEU A 58 3.71 -2.79 -18.65
CA LEU A 58 4.65 -1.72 -19.00
C LEU A 58 5.38 -2.02 -20.31
N GLU A 59 5.82 -3.27 -20.49
CA GLU A 59 6.45 -3.73 -21.74
C GLU A 59 5.50 -3.59 -22.94
N ALA A 60 4.26 -4.05 -22.79
CA ALA A 60 3.23 -3.95 -23.83
C ALA A 60 2.88 -2.49 -24.17
N ALA A 61 2.94 -1.59 -23.20
CA ALA A 61 2.73 -0.16 -23.38
C ALA A 61 3.96 0.57 -23.95
N GLY A 62 5.10 -0.11 -24.12
CA GLY A 62 6.34 0.49 -24.60
C GLY A 62 6.98 1.49 -23.61
N VAL A 63 6.59 1.43 -22.33
CA VAL A 63 7.12 2.30 -21.28
C VAL A 63 8.54 1.85 -20.90
N LYS A 64 9.47 2.78 -20.82
CA LYS A 64 10.87 2.53 -20.44
C LYS A 64 11.23 3.32 -19.19
N PRO A 65 12.07 2.79 -18.29
CA PRO A 65 12.68 3.58 -17.22
C PRO A 65 13.53 4.71 -17.82
N GLU A 66 13.50 5.88 -17.18
CA GLU A 66 14.43 6.99 -17.44
C GLU A 66 15.89 6.71 -17.06
#